data_AF-A0A6B0WE82-F1
#
_entry.id   AF-A0A6B0WE82-F1
#
_cell.length_a   1.000
_cell.length_b   1.000
_cell.length_c   1.000
_cell.angle_alpha   90.00
_cell.angle_beta   90.00
_cell.angle_gamma   90.00
#
_symmetry.space_group_name_H-M   'P 1'
#
loop_
_entity.id
_entity.type
_entity.pdbx_description
1 polymer ?
#
loop_
_entity_poly.entity_id
_entity_poly.type
_entity_poly.pdbx_seq_one_letter_code
_entity_poly.pdbx_strand_id
1 'polypeptide(L)' 'MAVMLSETYEAFKEAGASDARARAAAEEIAAFESRLIRVETKLNMVLSGTVALIVGMITLVIRSFIS' A
#
# COMPACT_ATOMS: atom_id res chain seq x y z
N MET A 1 -2.45 5.54 9.17
CA MET A 1 -3.16 4.74 10.19
C MET A 1 -3.66 5.52 11.40
N ALA A 2 -2.89 5.84 12.46
CA ALA A 2 -3.47 6.41 13.69
C ALA A 2 -4.19 7.76 13.49
N VAL A 3 -3.63 8.64 12.66
CA VAL A 3 -4.23 9.95 12.33
C VAL A 3 -5.51 9.78 11.50
N MET A 4 -5.44 9.01 10.42
CA MET A 4 -6.58 8.66 9.54
C MET A 4 -7.75 8.00 10.30
N LEU A 5 -7.45 7.12 11.25
CA LEU A 5 -8.43 6.48 12.12
C LEU A 5 -9.14 7.49 13.02
N SER A 6 -8.38 8.44 13.60
CA SER A 6 -8.89 9.49 14.47
C SER A 6 -9.83 10.44 13.70
N GLU A 7 -9.40 10.91 12.54
CA GLU A 7 -10.20 11.82 11.70
C GLU A 7 -11.50 11.16 11.22
N THR A 8 -11.43 9.89 10.81
CA THR A 8 -12.61 9.14 10.37
C THR A 8 -13.58 8.88 11.52
N TYR A 9 -13.06 8.57 12.71
CA TYR A 9 -13.86 8.39 13.92
C TYR A 9 -14.56 9.70 14.32
N GLU A 10 -13.84 10.83 14.33
CA GLU A 10 -14.40 12.15 14.63
C GLU A 10 -15.48 12.54 13.63
N ALA A 11 -15.26 12.32 12.33
CA ALA A 11 -16.27 12.56 11.30
C ALA A 11 -17.55 11.74 11.53
N PHE A 12 -17.45 10.47 11.93
CA PHE A 12 -18.62 9.66 12.26
C PHE A 12 -19.31 10.14 13.54
N LYS A 13 -18.56 10.63 14.53
CA LYS A 13 -19.13 11.22 15.75
C LYS A 13 -19.89 12.52 15.44
N GLU A 14 -19.34 13.37 14.58
CA GLU A 14 -20.01 14.60 14.11
C GLU A 14 -21.27 14.28 13.28
N ALA A 15 -21.26 13.19 12.52
CA ALA A 15 -22.44 12.68 11.81
C ALA A 15 -23.51 12.05 12.73
N GLY A 16 -23.29 12.04 14.06
CA GLY A 16 -24.24 11.52 15.04
C GLY A 16 -24.20 10.00 15.22
N ALA A 17 -23.16 9.31 14.74
CA ALA A 17 -23.02 7.88 14.98
C ALA A 17 -22.74 7.58 16.45
N SER A 18 -23.32 6.49 16.96
CA SER A 18 -22.98 5.97 18.29
C SER A 18 -21.50 5.60 18.35
N ASP A 19 -20.88 5.78 19.51
CA ASP A 19 -19.45 5.54 19.77
C ASP A 19 -18.95 4.18 19.23
N ALA A 20 -19.68 3.12 19.56
CA ALA A 20 -19.36 1.76 19.13
C ALA A 20 -19.37 1.59 17.61
N ARG A 21 -20.32 2.25 16.90
CA ARG A 21 -20.41 2.19 15.43
C ARG A 21 -19.34 3.03 14.76
N ALA A 22 -19.08 4.24 15.28
CA ALA A 22 -18.03 5.12 14.77
C ALA A 22 -16.66 4.43 14.86
N ARG A 23 -16.37 3.80 16.01
CA ARG A 23 -15.13 3.07 16.23
C ARG A 23 -15.01 1.84 15.34
N ALA A 24 -16.06 1.02 15.25
CA ALA A 24 -16.04 -0.17 14.41
C ALA A 24 -15.80 0.16 12.92
N ALA A 25 -16.47 1.19 12.41
CA ALA A 25 -16.30 1.62 11.02
C ALA A 25 -14.89 2.18 10.76
N ALA A 26 -14.36 2.99 11.68
CA ALA A 26 -13.01 3.51 11.57
C ALA A 26 -11.97 2.37 11.59
N GLU A 27 -12.11 1.41 12.50
CA GLU A 27 -11.22 0.24 12.61
C GLU A 27 -11.25 -0.63 11.34
N GLU A 28 -12.43 -0.82 10.74
CA GLU A 28 -12.57 -1.53 9.47
C GLU A 28 -11.83 -0.82 8.33
N ILE A 29 -11.96 0.50 8.24
CA ILE A 29 -11.25 1.32 7.23
C ILE A 29 -9.73 1.23 7.43
N ALA A 30 -9.24 1.30 8.66
CA ALA A 30 -7.81 1.14 8.96
C ALA A 30 -7.28 -0.27 8.62
N ALA A 31 -8.11 -1.30 8.77
CA ALA A 31 -7.77 -2.65 8.33
C ALA A 31 -7.63 -2.73 6.80
N PHE A 32 -8.48 -2.02 6.04
CA PHE A 32 -8.34 -1.92 4.59
C PHE A 32 -7.08 -1.15 4.17
N GLU A 33 -6.73 -0.04 4.83
CA GLU A 33 -5.48 0.70 4.60
C GLU A 33 -4.26 -0.24 4.73
N SER A 34 -4.23 -1.04 5.80
CA SER A 34 -3.17 -2.04 6.03
C SER A 34 -3.08 -3.12 4.94
N ARG A 35 -4.21 -3.47 4.31
CA ARG A 35 -4.23 -4.43 3.20
C ARG A 35 -3.74 -3.77 1.92
N LEU A 36 -4.13 -2.53 1.65
CA LEU A 36 -3.68 -1.76 0.49
C LEU A 36 -2.17 -1.54 0.50
N ILE A 37 -1.59 -1.11 1.63
CA ILE A 37 -0.13 -0.94 1.76
C ILE A 37 0.61 -2.25 1.44
N ARG A 38 0.08 -3.40 1.87
CA ARG A 38 0.67 -4.71 1.54
C ARG A 38 0.58 -5.03 0.05
N VAL A 39 -0.51 -4.65 -0.62
CA VAL A 39 -0.67 -4.82 -2.06
C VAL A 39 0.30 -3.92 -2.82
N GLU A 40 0.39 -2.63 -2.45
CA GLU A 40 1.34 -1.68 -3.04
C GLU A 40 2.78 -2.15 -2.89
N THR A 41 3.14 -2.65 -1.71
CA THR A 41 4.48 -3.19 -1.45
C THR A 41 4.78 -4.37 -2.38
N LYS A 42 3.85 -5.32 -2.51
CA LYS A 42 4.00 -6.47 -3.42
C LYS A 42 4.11 -6.02 -4.88
N LEU A 43 3.30 -5.06 -5.29
CA LEU A 43 3.33 -4.53 -6.64
C LEU A 43 4.68 -3.85 -6.95
N ASN A 44 5.20 -3.05 -6.02
CA ASN A 44 6.51 -2.42 -6.15
C ASN A 44 7.65 -3.45 -6.22
N MET A 45 7.56 -4.55 -5.45
CA MET A 45 8.53 -5.64 -5.56
C MET A 45 8.49 -6.31 -6.94
N VAL A 46 7.29 -6.57 -7.48
CA VAL A 46 7.15 -7.15 -8.82
C VAL A 46 7.68 -6.21 -9.90
N LEU A 47 7.35 -4.93 -9.82
CA LEU A 47 7.81 -3.91 -10.77
C LEU A 47 9.34 -3.78 -10.74
N SER A 48 9.92 -3.58 -9.55
CA SER A 48 11.36 -3.44 -9.38
C SER A 48 12.11 -4.71 -9.80
N GLY A 49 11.59 -5.90 -9.47
CA GLY A 49 12.15 -7.18 -9.90
C GLY A 49 12.13 -7.34 -11.43
N THR A 50 11.01 -6.98 -12.08
CA THR A 50 10.87 -7.06 -13.53
C THR A 50 11.83 -6.10 -14.23
N VAL A 51 11.94 -4.86 -13.75
CA VAL A 51 12.89 -3.88 -14.27
C VAL A 51 14.33 -4.35 -14.08
N ALA A 52 14.67 -4.88 -12.89
CA ALA A 52 16.01 -5.39 -12.62
C ALA A 52 16.38 -6.56 -13.55
N LEU A 53 15.44 -7.47 -13.82
CA LEU A 53 15.65 -8.57 -14.77
C LEU A 53 15.90 -8.05 -16.18
N ILE A 54 15.08 -7.11 -16.66
CA ILE A 54 15.25 -6.52 -18.01
C ILE A 54 16.61 -5.82 -18.12
N VAL A 55 16.95 -4.97 -17.15
CA VAL A 55 18.23 -4.25 -17.11
C VAL A 55 19.41 -5.23 -17.04
N GLY A 56 19.30 -6.28 -16.22
CA GLY A 56 20.30 -7.34 -16.12
C GLY A 56 20.50 -8.07 -17.45
N MET A 57 19.41 -8.43 -18.15
CA MET A 57 19.48 -9.06 -19.47
C MET A 57 20.14 -8.15 -20.51
N ILE A 58 19.74 -6.88 -20.59
CA ILE A 58 20.36 -5.91 -21.50
C ILE A 58 21.86 -5.79 -21.20
N THR A 59 22.23 -5.70 -19.93
CA THR A 59 23.63 -5.62 -19.49
C THR A 59 24.43 -6.85 -19.92
N LEU A 60 23.87 -8.04 -19.77
CA LEU A 60 24.52 -9.28 -20.21
C LEU A 60 24.70 -9.34 -21.72
N VAL A 61 23.68 -8.93 -22.49
CA VAL A 61 23.74 -8.87 -23.95
C VAL A 61 24.84 -7.92 -24.40
N ILE A 62 24.87 -6.69 -23.89
CA ILE A 62 25.93 -5.72 -24.20
C ILE A 62 27.31 -6.30 -23.87
N ARG A 63 27.46 -6.92 -22.69
CA ARG A 63 28.72 -7.54 -22.28
C ARG A 63 29.15 -8.67 -23.20
N SER A 64 28.23 -9.47 -23.73
CA SER A 64 28.55 -10.57 -24.65
C SER A 64 29.06 -10.14 -26.02
N PHE A 65 28.79 -8.89 -26.44
CA PHE A 65 29.24 -8.34 -27.72
C PHE A 65 30.48 -7.43 -27.60
N ILE A 66 30.79 -6.94 -26.40
CA ILE A 66 31.95 -6.08 -26.14
C ILE A 66 33.15 -6.87 -25.54
N SER A 67 32.89 -8.01 -24.90
CA SER A 67 33.92 -8.94 -24.39
C SER A 67 34.39 -9.92 -25.45
#